data_AF-A0A960NPL3-F1
#
_entry.id   AF-A0A960NPL3-F1
#
_cell.length_a   1.000
_cell.length_b   1.000
_cell.length_c   1.000
_cell.angle_alpha   90.00
_cell.angle_beta   90.00
_cell.angle_gamma   90.00
#
_symmetry.space_group_name_H-M   'P 1'
#
loop_
_entity.id
_entity.type
_entity.pdbx_description
1 polymer ?
#
loop_
_entity_poly.entity_id
_entity_poly.type
_entity_poly.pdbx_seq_one_letter_code
_entity_poly.pdbx_strand_id
1 'polypeptide(L)'
;YQVTSREYMEFLRDEINGTNNLTLSGTGAGGDPPYLARTDTWFDALRAWGDTIWNLWLHNKDLPGAAPIEMAAMSAPADLLPPDVTLTVASSHGSPQPAGVTTSAWGSVVTASVDAVVSGGTAQFTCLGWTLAGNDPVSGVGTQAVITLTNHAELTWAWSTSYWFEAVGADHGTLTVSSHWAAAGSSLSVTAAPDLYYHFDHWTGDVAPGSETSHPLTVVMAAPMTLSAVFAENLTTLDTPEGWPAFHYPGTNDFEDAAMSDTDLDGIRAWAEYICGTDPTNRYSVLTLDTSDPRLGVLVWPSVSGRFYTILYTTNPVGEGFLGLPGASNLPASPAWNSYTNPQSFEDAPALFYMLKVRNGP
;
A
#
# COMPACT_ATOMS: atom_id res chain seq x y z
N TYR A 1 -1.42 -21.19 -72.87
CA TYR A 1 -2.31 -21.35 -71.71
C TYR A 1 -1.82 -22.41 -70.74
N GLN A 2 -1.39 -23.61 -71.15
CA GLN A 2 -1.03 -24.71 -70.22
C GLN A 2 0.05 -24.38 -69.15
N VAL A 3 0.93 -23.41 -69.41
CA VAL A 3 1.97 -22.91 -68.48
C VAL A 3 1.75 -21.46 -68.02
N THR A 4 0.60 -20.88 -68.36
CA THR A 4 0.27 -19.50 -68.03
C THR A 4 -0.24 -19.45 -66.58
N SER A 5 0.18 -18.44 -65.81
CA SER A 5 -0.22 -18.33 -64.41
C SER A 5 -1.74 -18.19 -64.27
N ARG A 6 -2.26 -18.66 -63.14
CA ARG A 6 -3.68 -18.57 -62.82
C ARG A 6 -4.15 -17.13 -62.86
N GLU A 7 -3.37 -16.24 -62.25
CA GLU A 7 -3.67 -14.81 -62.06
C GLU A 7 -3.82 -14.11 -63.42
N TYR A 8 -2.98 -14.44 -64.39
CA TYR A 8 -3.06 -13.86 -65.74
C TYR A 8 -4.25 -14.41 -66.53
N MET A 9 -4.57 -15.70 -66.38
CA MET A 9 -5.72 -16.30 -67.04
C MET A 9 -7.05 -15.84 -66.44
N GLU A 10 -7.12 -15.63 -65.13
CA GLU A 10 -8.26 -15.00 -64.44
C GLU A 10 -8.44 -13.56 -64.93
N PHE A 11 -7.35 -12.79 -65.01
CA PHE A 11 -7.38 -11.43 -65.57
C PHE A 11 -7.94 -11.39 -66.99
N LEU A 12 -7.43 -12.22 -67.91
CA LEU A 12 -7.89 -12.23 -69.30
C LEU A 12 -9.36 -12.66 -69.42
N ARG A 13 -9.79 -13.67 -68.65
CA ARG A 13 -11.21 -14.07 -68.59
C ARG A 13 -12.06 -12.88 -68.16
N ASP A 14 -11.68 -12.21 -67.08
CA ASP A 14 -12.50 -11.16 -66.47
C ASP A 14 -12.56 -9.90 -67.37
N GLU A 15 -11.47 -9.56 -68.08
CA GLU A 15 -11.46 -8.50 -69.11
C GLU A 15 -12.38 -8.85 -70.29
N ILE A 16 -12.29 -10.07 -70.81
CA ILE A 16 -13.13 -10.52 -71.92
C ILE A 16 -14.59 -10.65 -71.47
N ASN A 17 -14.89 -11.05 -70.23
CA ASN A 17 -16.25 -11.17 -69.71
C ASN A 17 -16.85 -9.83 -69.25
N GLY A 18 -16.02 -8.83 -68.96
CA GLY A 18 -16.45 -7.51 -68.50
C GLY A 18 -16.89 -7.50 -67.04
N THR A 19 -16.41 -8.46 -66.24
CA THR A 19 -16.72 -8.59 -64.82
C THR A 19 -15.80 -7.70 -63.97
N ASN A 20 -16.29 -7.23 -62.82
CA ASN A 20 -15.62 -6.21 -61.99
C ASN A 20 -14.46 -6.77 -61.15
N ASN A 21 -13.35 -7.10 -61.80
CA ASN A 21 -12.09 -7.39 -61.14
C ASN A 21 -10.96 -6.60 -61.84
N LEU A 22 -10.89 -5.29 -61.56
CA LEU A 22 -9.92 -4.38 -62.17
C LEU A 22 -8.51 -4.70 -61.65
N THR A 23 -7.73 -5.49 -62.37
CA THR A 23 -6.31 -5.69 -62.04
C THR A 23 -5.41 -4.58 -62.61
N LEU A 24 -5.90 -3.79 -63.57
CA LEU A 24 -5.19 -2.66 -64.16
C LEU A 24 -5.82 -1.33 -63.67
N SER A 25 -5.21 -0.74 -62.65
CA SER A 25 -5.52 0.60 -62.16
C SER A 25 -4.30 1.51 -62.28
N GLY A 26 -4.46 2.73 -62.77
CA GLY A 26 -3.39 3.73 -62.89
C GLY A 26 -3.13 4.21 -64.32
N THR A 27 -2.03 4.93 -64.54
CA THR A 27 -1.55 5.37 -65.84
C THR A 27 -0.44 4.46 -66.33
N GLY A 28 -0.47 4.06 -67.61
CA GLY A 28 0.60 3.29 -68.23
C GLY A 28 1.89 4.09 -68.34
N ALA A 29 2.99 3.45 -68.76
CA ALA A 29 4.32 4.08 -68.84
C ALA A 29 4.39 5.33 -69.75
N GLY A 30 3.38 5.57 -70.59
CA GLY A 30 3.22 6.77 -71.42
C GLY A 30 2.28 7.85 -70.86
N GLY A 31 1.71 7.66 -69.66
CA GLY A 31 0.77 8.61 -69.04
C GLY A 31 -0.71 8.41 -69.40
N ASP A 32 -1.01 7.62 -70.44
CA ASP A 32 -2.37 7.29 -70.83
C ASP A 32 -2.96 6.17 -69.93
N PRO A 33 -4.29 6.17 -69.70
CA PRO A 33 -4.95 5.05 -69.02
C PRO A 33 -4.79 3.76 -69.84
N PRO A 34 -4.67 2.59 -69.17
CA PRO A 34 -4.57 1.31 -69.86
C PRO A 34 -5.82 1.07 -70.71
N TYR A 35 -5.63 0.50 -71.90
CA TYR A 35 -6.74 0.05 -72.73
C TYR A 35 -7.48 -1.09 -72.02
N LEU A 36 -8.77 -0.89 -71.78
CA LEU A 36 -9.65 -1.87 -71.14
C LEU A 36 -10.52 -2.54 -72.20
N ALA A 37 -10.20 -3.79 -72.53
CA ALA A 37 -10.92 -4.56 -73.55
C ALA A 37 -12.42 -4.65 -73.20
N ARG A 38 -12.77 -4.72 -71.91
CA ARG A 38 -14.16 -4.71 -71.44
C ARG A 38 -15.00 -3.51 -71.89
N THR A 39 -14.37 -2.38 -72.21
CA THR A 39 -15.05 -1.12 -72.62
C THR A 39 -15.24 -1.01 -74.13
N ASP A 40 -14.67 -1.92 -74.91
CA ASP A 40 -14.76 -1.93 -76.37
C ASP A 40 -15.86 -2.91 -76.82
N THR A 41 -16.83 -2.39 -77.57
CA THR A 41 -18.03 -3.12 -78.01
C THR A 41 -17.72 -4.27 -78.96
N TRP A 42 -16.52 -4.31 -79.56
CA TRP A 42 -16.06 -5.49 -80.31
C TRP A 42 -15.99 -6.75 -79.42
N PHE A 43 -15.58 -6.61 -78.16
CA PHE A 43 -15.44 -7.74 -77.23
C PHE A 43 -16.77 -8.25 -76.69
N ASP A 44 -17.88 -7.52 -76.87
CA ASP A 44 -19.21 -8.04 -76.51
C ASP A 44 -19.58 -9.28 -77.34
N ALA A 45 -19.14 -9.35 -78.59
CA ALA A 45 -19.30 -10.53 -79.43
C ALA A 45 -18.42 -11.72 -78.99
N LEU A 46 -17.48 -11.48 -78.07
CA LEU A 46 -16.48 -12.46 -77.63
C LEU A 46 -16.59 -12.81 -76.14
N ARG A 47 -17.62 -12.35 -75.41
CA ARG A 47 -17.78 -12.69 -73.98
C ARG A 47 -17.66 -14.20 -73.72
N ALA A 48 -18.28 -15.05 -74.55
CA ALA A 48 -18.18 -16.50 -74.43
C ALA A 48 -16.74 -17.06 -74.50
N TRP A 49 -15.81 -16.32 -75.10
CA TRP A 49 -14.40 -16.71 -75.15
C TRP A 49 -13.68 -16.56 -73.81
N GLY A 50 -14.13 -15.67 -72.91
CA GLY A 50 -13.56 -15.56 -71.56
C GLY A 50 -13.76 -16.85 -70.77
N ASP A 51 -14.98 -17.38 -70.74
CA ASP A 51 -15.25 -18.66 -70.09
C ASP A 51 -14.55 -19.83 -70.83
N THR A 52 -14.48 -19.76 -72.16
CA THR A 52 -13.81 -20.78 -72.97
C THR A 52 -12.32 -20.85 -72.67
N ILE A 53 -11.63 -19.71 -72.59
CA ILE A 53 -10.18 -19.68 -72.32
C ILE A 53 -9.87 -20.12 -70.89
N TRP A 54 -10.75 -19.80 -69.94
CA TRP A 54 -10.68 -20.27 -68.56
C TRP A 54 -10.83 -21.79 -68.46
N ASN A 55 -11.85 -22.36 -69.11
CA ASN A 55 -12.09 -23.80 -69.08
C ASN A 55 -10.96 -24.57 -69.78
N LEU A 56 -10.45 -24.06 -70.90
CA LEU A 56 -9.29 -24.64 -71.58
C LEU A 56 -8.04 -24.62 -70.69
N TRP A 57 -7.84 -23.58 -69.90
CA TRP A 57 -6.74 -23.53 -68.94
C TRP A 57 -6.96 -24.51 -67.78
N LEU A 58 -8.12 -24.42 -67.12
CA LEU A 58 -8.44 -25.20 -65.92
C LEU A 58 -8.33 -26.72 -66.17
N HIS A 59 -8.77 -27.19 -67.33
CA HIS A 59 -8.78 -28.61 -67.66
C HIS A 59 -7.47 -29.13 -68.26
N ASN A 60 -6.55 -28.25 -68.67
CA ASN A 60 -5.30 -28.66 -69.32
C ASN A 60 -4.02 -28.23 -68.58
N LYS A 61 -4.11 -27.40 -67.54
CA LYS A 61 -2.96 -26.91 -66.76
C LYS A 61 -2.15 -28.02 -66.07
N ASP A 62 -2.78 -29.16 -65.82
CA ASP A 62 -2.16 -30.31 -65.12
C ASP A 62 -1.88 -31.48 -66.07
N LEU A 63 -1.91 -31.27 -67.39
CA LEU A 63 -1.60 -32.34 -68.34
C LEU A 63 -0.15 -32.82 -68.15
N PRO A 64 0.08 -34.15 -68.11
CA PRO A 64 1.43 -34.70 -67.98
C PRO A 64 2.34 -34.18 -69.11
N GLY A 65 3.45 -33.53 -68.75
CA GLY A 65 4.38 -32.91 -69.69
C GLY A 65 4.19 -31.41 -69.93
N ALA A 66 3.13 -30.79 -69.38
CA ALA A 66 2.88 -29.35 -69.45
C ALA A 66 3.11 -28.61 -68.11
N ALA A 67 3.53 -29.32 -67.06
CA ALA A 67 3.87 -28.71 -65.78
C ALA A 67 5.00 -27.68 -65.96
N PRO A 68 4.89 -26.47 -65.39
CA PRO A 68 5.96 -25.48 -65.42
C PRO A 68 7.26 -26.07 -64.87
N ILE A 69 8.34 -25.98 -65.64
CA ILE A 69 9.68 -26.30 -65.18
C ILE A 69 10.20 -25.08 -64.43
N GLU A 70 10.73 -25.28 -63.23
CA GLU A 70 11.43 -24.22 -62.48
C GLU A 70 12.61 -23.71 -63.32
N MET A 71 12.47 -22.50 -63.89
CA MET A 71 13.46 -21.93 -64.83
C MET A 71 14.68 -21.35 -64.11
N ALA A 72 14.51 -20.92 -62.86
CA ALA A 72 15.56 -20.43 -62.00
C ALA A 72 15.08 -20.44 -60.54
N ALA A 73 15.88 -21.05 -59.65
CA ALA A 73 15.79 -20.88 -58.22
C ALA A 73 16.89 -19.91 -57.77
N MET A 74 16.59 -18.98 -56.87
CA MET A 74 17.63 -18.24 -56.17
C MET A 74 18.03 -19.03 -54.93
N SER A 75 19.18 -19.70 -54.97
CA SER A 75 19.93 -20.01 -53.75
C SER A 75 21.00 -18.94 -53.60
N ALA A 76 20.79 -17.96 -52.72
CA ALA A 76 21.90 -17.12 -52.30
C ALA A 76 22.92 -18.04 -51.59
N PRO A 77 24.21 -18.04 -51.99
CA PRO A 77 25.25 -18.65 -51.18
C PRO A 77 25.19 -18.06 -49.77
N ALA A 78 25.43 -18.87 -48.73
CA ALA A 78 25.44 -18.38 -47.35
C ALA A 78 26.37 -17.15 -47.17
N ASP A 79 27.40 -17.04 -48.02
CA ASP A 79 28.38 -15.94 -48.05
C ASP A 79 27.81 -14.57 -48.49
N LEU A 80 26.56 -14.49 -48.96
CA LEU A 80 25.88 -13.22 -49.26
C LEU A 80 24.89 -12.78 -48.17
N LEU A 81 24.65 -13.60 -47.14
CA LEU A 81 23.85 -13.18 -46.00
C LEU A 81 24.69 -12.25 -45.11
N PRO A 82 24.12 -11.13 -44.63
CA PRO A 82 24.79 -10.31 -43.63
C PRO A 82 25.18 -11.16 -42.42
N PRO A 83 26.33 -10.88 -41.79
CA PRO A 83 26.85 -11.70 -40.70
C PRO A 83 25.90 -11.74 -39.51
N ASP A 84 25.96 -12.81 -38.74
CA ASP A 84 25.22 -12.92 -37.48
C ASP A 84 25.58 -11.78 -36.53
N VAL A 85 24.58 -11.31 -35.81
CA VAL A 85 24.67 -10.22 -34.85
C VAL A 85 24.39 -10.74 -33.44
N THR A 86 24.94 -10.04 -32.45
CA THR A 86 24.83 -10.46 -31.04
C THR A 86 24.03 -9.47 -30.23
N LEU A 87 23.22 -9.98 -29.31
CA LEU A 87 22.56 -9.20 -28.26
C LEU A 87 23.10 -9.66 -26.91
N THR A 88 23.67 -8.73 -26.15
CA THR A 88 24.05 -8.95 -24.74
C THR A 88 22.94 -8.39 -23.85
N VAL A 89 22.30 -9.22 -23.06
CA VAL A 89 21.26 -8.81 -22.10
C VAL A 89 21.82 -8.88 -20.68
N ALA A 90 21.94 -7.73 -20.03
CA ALA A 90 22.39 -7.58 -18.66
C ALA A 90 21.31 -6.97 -17.77
N SER A 91 21.17 -7.49 -16.55
CA SER A 91 20.29 -6.95 -15.53
C SER A 91 20.96 -7.02 -14.16
N SER A 92 20.86 -5.94 -13.37
CA SER A 92 21.33 -5.95 -11.97
C SER A 92 20.37 -6.69 -11.03
N HIS A 93 19.10 -6.77 -11.40
CA HIS A 93 18.05 -7.46 -10.65
C HIS A 93 17.18 -8.32 -11.57
N GLY A 94 16.48 -9.30 -11.00
CA GLY A 94 15.61 -10.19 -11.76
C GLY A 94 16.36 -11.17 -12.65
N SER A 95 15.59 -11.95 -13.40
CA SER A 95 16.06 -13.03 -14.26
C SER A 95 15.69 -12.72 -15.72
N PRO A 96 16.54 -11.97 -16.45
CA PRO A 96 16.21 -11.60 -17.83
C PRO A 96 16.16 -12.83 -18.75
N GLN A 97 15.33 -12.77 -19.80
CA GLN A 97 15.21 -13.81 -20.82
C GLN A 97 15.20 -13.18 -22.22
N PRO A 98 16.17 -13.51 -23.11
CA PRO A 98 17.38 -14.28 -22.82
C PRO A 98 18.32 -13.53 -21.88
N ALA A 99 19.20 -14.25 -21.17
CA ALA A 99 20.24 -13.68 -20.33
C ALA A 99 21.62 -13.85 -20.98
N GLY A 100 22.51 -12.87 -20.80
CA GLY A 100 23.86 -12.93 -21.34
C GLY A 100 23.89 -12.70 -22.85
N VAL A 101 24.82 -13.34 -23.55
CA VAL A 101 25.02 -13.10 -24.99
C VAL A 101 24.24 -14.12 -25.81
N THR A 102 23.36 -13.64 -26.70
CA THR A 102 22.68 -14.44 -27.72
C THR A 102 23.13 -14.00 -29.11
N THR A 103 23.37 -14.97 -30.00
CA THR A 103 23.71 -14.72 -31.41
C THR A 103 22.50 -15.04 -32.28
N SER A 104 22.20 -14.20 -33.28
CA SER A 104 21.07 -14.37 -34.18
C SER A 104 21.40 -13.85 -35.57
N ALA A 105 20.73 -14.39 -36.58
CA ALA A 105 20.86 -13.91 -37.95
C ALA A 105 20.43 -12.44 -38.03
N TRP A 106 21.11 -11.66 -38.87
CA TRP A 106 20.77 -10.27 -39.12
C TRP A 106 19.30 -10.12 -39.55
N GLY A 107 18.62 -9.11 -39.00
CA GLY A 107 17.19 -8.84 -39.21
C GLY A 107 16.24 -9.67 -38.33
N SER A 108 16.76 -10.57 -37.49
CA SER A 108 15.92 -11.34 -36.56
C SER A 108 15.26 -10.44 -35.51
N VAL A 109 14.00 -10.72 -35.19
CA VAL A 109 13.29 -10.06 -34.08
C VAL A 109 13.48 -10.87 -32.81
N VAL A 110 14.05 -10.24 -31.79
CA VAL A 110 14.27 -10.82 -30.47
C VAL A 110 13.44 -10.07 -29.45
N THR A 111 12.71 -10.81 -28.61
CA THR A 111 11.99 -10.25 -27.47
C THR A 111 12.75 -10.58 -26.20
N ALA A 112 13.34 -9.56 -25.57
CA ALA A 112 13.91 -9.67 -24.24
C ALA A 112 12.87 -9.29 -23.19
N SER A 113 12.82 -10.01 -22.07
CA SER A 113 11.95 -9.71 -20.93
C SER A 113 12.67 -9.84 -19.60
N VAL A 114 12.13 -9.23 -18.56
CA VAL A 114 12.61 -9.37 -17.18
C VAL A 114 11.43 -9.31 -16.19
N ASP A 115 11.65 -9.74 -14.95
CA ASP A 115 10.67 -9.64 -13.87
C ASP A 115 10.22 -8.18 -13.66
N ALA A 116 8.93 -7.95 -13.43
CA ALA A 116 8.41 -6.61 -13.19
C ALA A 116 8.88 -6.03 -11.84
N VAL A 117 8.89 -6.89 -10.83
CA VAL A 117 9.24 -6.55 -9.45
C VAL A 117 10.02 -7.69 -8.86
N VAL A 118 11.11 -7.37 -8.16
CA VAL A 118 11.96 -8.32 -7.46
C VAL A 118 12.10 -7.85 -6.03
N SER A 119 11.63 -8.65 -5.08
CA SER A 119 11.81 -8.37 -3.65
C SER A 119 13.04 -9.12 -3.13
N GLY A 120 13.95 -8.40 -2.48
CA GLY A 120 15.18 -8.97 -1.93
C GLY A 120 15.45 -8.44 -0.52
N GLY A 121 15.23 -9.28 0.50
CA GLY A 121 15.51 -8.97 1.90
C GLY A 121 14.79 -7.72 2.39
N THR A 122 15.50 -6.59 2.36
CA THR A 122 15.07 -5.27 2.85
C THR A 122 14.54 -4.34 1.76
N ALA A 123 14.69 -4.66 0.48
CA ALA A 123 14.36 -3.76 -0.62
C ALA A 123 13.48 -4.42 -1.68
N GLN A 124 12.72 -3.58 -2.37
CA GLN A 124 11.96 -3.95 -3.56
C GLN A 124 12.53 -3.21 -4.77
N PHE A 125 12.80 -3.95 -5.84
CA PHE A 125 13.29 -3.41 -7.11
C PHE A 125 12.19 -3.49 -8.15
N THR A 126 11.85 -2.36 -8.78
CA THR A 126 10.82 -2.30 -9.84
C THR A 126 11.46 -1.90 -11.15
N CYS A 127 11.22 -2.68 -12.21
CA CYS A 127 11.75 -2.37 -13.53
C CYS A 127 10.99 -1.18 -14.13
N LEU A 128 11.71 -0.12 -14.46
CA LEU A 128 11.14 1.08 -15.09
C LEU A 128 11.16 0.97 -16.62
N GLY A 129 12.12 0.24 -17.15
CA GLY A 129 12.38 0.17 -18.58
C GLY A 129 13.75 -0.39 -18.88
N TRP A 130 14.27 -0.03 -20.05
CA TRP A 130 15.54 -0.53 -20.55
C TRP A 130 16.19 0.47 -21.49
N THR A 131 17.51 0.38 -21.61
CA THR A 131 18.30 1.08 -22.63
C THR A 131 18.98 0.05 -23.51
N LEU A 132 19.18 0.41 -24.79
CA LEU A 132 19.82 -0.42 -25.78
C LEU A 132 20.93 0.39 -26.46
N ALA A 133 22.15 -0.10 -26.34
CA ALA A 133 23.30 0.46 -27.05
C ALA A 133 23.54 -0.32 -28.34
N GLY A 134 23.92 0.37 -29.41
CA GLY A 134 24.33 -0.24 -30.68
C GLY A 134 23.19 -0.64 -31.62
N ASN A 135 21.92 -0.44 -31.25
CA ASN A 135 20.78 -0.70 -32.12
C ASN A 135 19.55 0.15 -31.70
N ASP A 136 18.54 0.20 -32.56
CA ASP A 136 17.26 0.85 -32.29
C ASP A 136 16.20 -0.19 -31.87
N PRO A 137 15.28 0.15 -30.93
CA PRO A 137 15.16 1.45 -30.26
C PRO A 137 16.22 1.64 -29.17
N VAL A 138 16.76 2.85 -28.99
CA VAL A 138 17.78 3.12 -27.94
C VAL A 138 17.27 3.01 -26.49
N SER A 139 15.95 3.02 -26.29
CA SER A 139 15.32 2.87 -24.96
C SER A 139 13.86 2.47 -25.07
N GLY A 140 13.32 1.90 -23.99
CA GLY A 140 11.88 1.63 -23.84
C GLY A 140 11.45 1.58 -22.38
N VAL A 141 10.14 1.48 -22.17
CA VAL A 141 9.51 1.38 -20.84
C VAL A 141 8.97 -0.03 -20.60
N GLY A 142 8.79 -0.38 -19.33
CA GLY A 142 8.21 -1.66 -18.94
C GLY A 142 9.23 -2.80 -18.94
N THR A 143 8.72 -4.03 -19.04
CA THR A 143 9.47 -5.26 -18.75
C THR A 143 9.75 -6.11 -19.97
N GLN A 144 9.49 -5.56 -21.17
CA GLN A 144 9.73 -6.23 -22.44
C GLN A 144 10.36 -5.26 -23.44
N ALA A 145 11.32 -5.77 -24.19
CA ALA A 145 12.00 -5.08 -25.28
C ALA A 145 11.89 -5.95 -26.53
N VAL A 146 11.21 -5.45 -27.56
CA VAL A 146 11.15 -6.11 -28.87
C VAL A 146 12.14 -5.40 -29.79
N ILE A 147 13.14 -6.13 -30.25
CA ILE A 147 14.31 -5.57 -30.95
C ILE A 147 14.49 -6.30 -32.27
N THR A 148 14.58 -5.55 -33.36
CA THR A 148 15.04 -6.08 -34.65
C THR A 148 16.56 -5.94 -34.72
N LEU A 149 17.28 -7.06 -34.66
CA LEU A 149 18.74 -7.06 -34.60
C LEU A 149 19.36 -6.77 -35.96
N THR A 150 19.78 -5.53 -36.18
CA THR A 150 20.48 -5.09 -37.40
C THR A 150 21.98 -4.84 -37.17
N ASN A 151 22.40 -4.81 -35.90
CA ASN A 151 23.77 -4.56 -35.44
C ASN A 151 24.01 -5.33 -34.12
N HIS A 152 25.26 -5.42 -33.68
CA HIS A 152 25.58 -5.89 -32.33
C HIS A 152 25.04 -4.91 -31.29
N ALA A 153 24.35 -5.41 -30.27
CA ALA A 153 23.64 -4.58 -29.31
C ALA A 153 23.82 -5.05 -27.86
N GLU A 154 23.71 -4.11 -26.92
CA GLU A 154 23.75 -4.37 -25.48
C GLU A 154 22.51 -3.77 -24.81
N LEU A 155 21.69 -4.62 -24.21
CA LEU A 155 20.49 -4.23 -23.48
C LEU A 155 20.75 -4.25 -21.98
N THR A 156 20.45 -3.11 -21.34
CA THR A 156 20.53 -2.95 -19.88
C THR A 156 19.17 -2.58 -19.32
N TRP A 157 18.71 -3.32 -18.31
CA TRP A 157 17.45 -3.02 -17.60
C TRP A 157 17.64 -1.92 -16.55
N ALA A 158 16.71 -0.98 -16.53
CA ALA A 158 16.68 0.14 -15.58
C ALA A 158 15.72 -0.16 -14.42
N TRP A 159 16.24 -0.07 -13.19
CA TRP A 159 15.53 -0.43 -11.97
C TRP A 159 15.40 0.76 -11.00
N SER A 160 14.26 0.87 -10.32
CA SER A 160 14.10 1.71 -9.14
C SER A 160 14.17 0.86 -7.87
N THR A 161 14.66 1.45 -6.78
CA THR A 161 14.71 0.81 -5.45
C THR A 161 13.68 1.45 -4.54
N SER A 162 12.94 0.64 -3.80
CA SER A 162 11.99 1.04 -2.76
C SER A 162 12.29 0.30 -1.46
N TYR A 163 12.00 0.95 -0.33
CA TYR A 163 12.11 0.38 1.01
C TYR A 163 10.73 0.28 1.67
N TRP A 164 10.58 -0.68 2.58
CA TRP A 164 9.33 -0.83 3.33
C TRP A 164 9.25 0.22 4.43
N PHE A 165 8.17 1.00 4.42
CA PHE A 165 7.78 1.88 5.51
C PHE A 165 6.70 1.18 6.32
N GLU A 166 7.00 0.90 7.59
CA GLU A 166 6.06 0.32 8.53
C GLU A 166 5.49 1.40 9.45
N ALA A 167 4.21 1.74 9.23
CA ALA A 167 3.42 2.56 10.12
C ALA A 167 2.78 1.65 11.16
N VAL A 168 3.24 1.74 12.41
CA VAL A 168 2.66 0.96 13.51
C VAL A 168 1.41 1.68 13.99
N GLY A 169 0.30 0.94 14.06
CA GLY A 169 -0.94 1.42 14.65
C GLY A 169 -0.69 1.91 16.08
N ALA A 170 -1.09 3.15 16.34
CA ALA A 170 -0.95 3.78 17.63
C ALA A 170 -2.29 3.71 18.36
N ASP A 171 -2.29 3.24 19.60
CA ASP A 171 -3.50 3.29 20.41
C ASP A 171 -3.91 4.75 20.62
N HIS A 172 -5.21 5.04 20.58
CA HIS A 172 -5.77 6.38 20.78
C HIS A 172 -5.41 7.42 19.71
N GLY A 173 -5.13 6.96 18.49
CA GLY A 173 -5.03 7.81 17.33
C GLY A 173 -4.71 7.06 16.05
N THR A 174 -4.38 7.81 15.00
CA THR A 174 -4.05 7.26 13.69
C THR A 174 -2.89 8.01 13.04
N LEU A 175 -2.30 7.41 12.02
CA LEU A 175 -1.28 8.04 11.18
C LEU A 175 -1.89 8.38 9.82
N THR A 176 -1.56 9.55 9.26
CA THR A 176 -2.02 9.94 7.92
C THR A 176 -1.45 9.07 6.80
N VAL A 177 -0.37 8.34 7.08
CA VAL A 177 0.33 7.47 6.14
C VAL A 177 0.26 6.04 6.66
N SER A 178 -0.20 5.11 5.83
CA SER A 178 -0.22 3.68 6.12
C SER A 178 1.06 2.98 5.63
N SER A 179 1.30 1.75 6.08
CA SER A 179 2.47 0.96 5.66
C SER A 179 2.46 0.69 4.15
N HIS A 180 3.58 0.97 3.49
CA HIS A 180 3.74 0.79 2.05
C HIS A 180 5.20 0.74 1.61
N TRP A 181 5.44 0.31 0.36
CA TRP A 181 6.74 0.46 -0.29
C TRP A 181 6.93 1.88 -0.80
N ALA A 182 7.90 2.59 -0.25
CA ALA A 182 8.24 3.96 -0.62
C ALA A 182 9.58 4.01 -1.35
N ALA A 183 9.72 4.90 -2.33
CA ALA A 183 10.93 5.00 -3.14
C ALA A 183 12.15 5.38 -2.28
N ALA A 184 13.30 4.76 -2.54
CA ALA A 184 14.54 5.07 -1.84
C ALA A 184 14.92 6.55 -2.03
N GLY A 185 15.29 7.23 -0.95
CA GLY A 185 15.62 8.65 -0.92
C GLY A 185 14.41 9.61 -0.97
N SER A 186 13.19 9.09 -1.11
CA SER A 186 11.98 9.92 -1.00
C SER A 186 11.77 10.42 0.43
N SER A 187 11.14 11.59 0.56
CA SER A 187 10.73 12.15 1.85
C SER A 187 9.24 11.88 2.08
N LEU A 188 8.90 11.33 3.25
CA LEU A 188 7.53 11.13 3.70
C LEU A 188 7.22 12.15 4.79
N SER A 189 6.08 12.83 4.67
CA SER A 189 5.54 13.70 5.73
C SER A 189 4.42 12.95 6.44
N VAL A 190 4.65 12.63 7.71
CA VAL A 190 3.75 11.82 8.54
C VAL A 190 3.15 12.70 9.63
N THR A 191 1.81 12.64 9.75
CA THR A 191 1.05 13.36 10.77
C THR A 191 0.31 12.35 11.64
N ALA A 192 0.45 12.49 12.95
CA ALA A 192 -0.31 11.77 13.96
C ALA A 192 -1.66 12.47 14.25
N ALA A 193 -2.79 11.83 13.94
CA ALA A 193 -4.11 12.35 14.27
C ALA A 193 -4.59 11.70 15.58
N PRO A 194 -4.58 12.41 16.72
CA PRO A 194 -5.07 11.86 17.98
C PRO A 194 -6.59 11.65 17.96
N ASP A 195 -7.06 10.67 18.72
CA ASP A 195 -8.48 10.52 19.01
C ASP A 195 -8.99 11.63 19.95
N LEU A 196 -10.31 11.71 20.13
CA LEU A 196 -10.92 12.64 21.09
C LEU A 196 -10.35 12.40 22.50
N TYR A 197 -10.06 13.50 23.20
CA TYR A 197 -9.51 13.53 24.57
C TYR A 197 -8.05 13.08 24.70
N TYR A 198 -7.34 12.96 23.57
CA TYR A 198 -5.90 12.66 23.53
C TYR A 198 -5.17 13.76 22.75
N HIS A 199 -3.86 13.81 22.95
CA HIS A 199 -2.93 14.60 22.13
C HIS A 199 -1.72 13.75 21.73
N PHE A 200 -1.08 14.17 20.64
CA PHE A 200 0.20 13.60 20.23
C PHE A 200 1.28 13.97 21.26
N ASP A 201 1.95 12.96 21.81
CA ASP A 201 3.02 13.13 22.78
C ASP A 201 4.39 13.10 22.08
N HIS A 202 4.76 11.97 21.48
CA HIS A 202 6.02 11.82 20.74
C HIS A 202 5.99 10.67 19.72
N TRP A 203 6.98 10.64 18.83
CA TRP A 203 7.26 9.55 17.91
C TRP A 203 8.28 8.57 18.50
N THR A 204 8.12 7.29 18.19
CA THR A 204 9.08 6.22 18.51
C THR A 204 9.42 5.39 17.27
N GLY A 205 10.48 4.59 17.38
CA GLY A 205 11.03 3.81 16.26
C GLY A 205 12.18 4.55 15.57
N ASP A 206 12.19 4.53 14.24
CA ASP A 206 13.25 5.10 13.40
C ASP A 206 13.08 6.61 13.20
N VAL A 207 13.19 7.36 14.30
CA VAL A 207 13.09 8.82 14.34
C VAL A 207 14.47 9.43 14.59
N ALA A 208 14.78 10.51 13.89
CA ALA A 208 16.02 11.24 14.13
C ALA A 208 16.04 11.87 15.53
N PRO A 209 17.13 11.74 16.30
CA PRO A 209 17.23 12.34 17.63
C PRO A 209 16.93 13.84 17.62
N GLY A 210 16.06 14.28 18.52
CA GLY A 210 15.57 15.66 18.61
C GLY A 210 14.36 15.98 17.72
N SER A 211 13.87 15.02 16.94
CA SER A 211 12.66 15.17 16.11
C SER A 211 11.44 14.41 16.66
N GLU A 212 11.56 13.78 17.82
CA GLU A 212 10.53 12.91 18.43
C GLU A 212 9.23 13.66 18.70
N THR A 213 9.26 14.97 18.93
CA THR A 213 8.06 15.79 19.14
C THR A 213 7.65 16.61 17.91
N SER A 214 8.30 16.41 16.77
CA SER A 214 7.99 17.17 15.55
C SER A 214 6.65 16.74 14.96
N HIS A 215 5.78 17.71 14.66
CA HIS A 215 4.44 17.44 14.19
C HIS A 215 3.98 18.49 13.16
N PRO A 216 3.97 18.18 11.84
CA PRO A 216 4.24 16.87 11.21
C PRO A 216 5.73 16.47 11.25
N LEU A 217 6.01 15.16 11.17
CA LEU A 217 7.36 14.60 11.07
C LEU A 217 7.72 14.31 9.63
N THR A 218 8.91 14.76 9.19
CA THR A 218 9.46 14.40 7.88
C THR A 218 10.55 13.35 8.03
N VAL A 219 10.40 12.21 7.35
CA VAL A 219 11.40 11.12 7.32
C VAL A 219 11.88 10.88 5.89
N VAL A 220 13.13 10.43 5.74
CA VAL A 220 13.71 10.09 4.42
C VAL A 220 13.90 8.58 4.35
N MET A 221 13.39 7.95 3.30
CA MET A 221 13.49 6.51 3.07
C MET A 221 14.89 6.08 2.62
N ALA A 222 15.87 6.10 3.52
CA ALA A 222 17.23 5.66 3.26
C ALA A 222 17.44 4.14 3.43
N ALA A 223 16.57 3.50 4.21
CA ALA A 223 16.50 2.08 4.51
C ALA A 223 15.05 1.73 4.90
N PRO A 224 14.70 0.45 5.12
CA PRO A 224 13.43 0.12 5.76
C PRO A 224 13.35 0.77 7.12
N MET A 225 12.16 1.22 7.49
CA MET A 225 11.96 1.88 8.77
C MET A 225 10.58 1.59 9.35
N THR A 226 10.54 1.63 10.67
CA THR A 226 9.35 1.48 11.50
C THR A 226 9.09 2.76 12.27
N LEU A 227 7.88 3.29 12.17
CA LEU A 227 7.47 4.52 12.83
C LEU A 227 6.18 4.30 13.60
N SER A 228 6.15 4.77 14.85
CA SER A 228 4.96 4.72 15.72
C SER A 228 4.74 6.08 16.39
N ALA A 229 3.49 6.53 16.47
CA ALA A 229 3.13 7.68 17.30
C ALA A 229 2.69 7.20 18.69
N VAL A 230 3.05 7.98 19.71
CA VAL A 230 2.57 7.81 21.08
C VAL A 230 1.61 8.96 21.38
N PHE A 231 0.47 8.61 21.95
CA PHE A 231 -0.56 9.56 22.35
C PHE A 231 -0.73 9.52 23.87
N ALA A 232 -1.01 10.68 24.46
CA ALA A 232 -1.29 10.82 25.88
C ALA A 232 -2.69 11.42 26.09
N GLU A 233 -3.33 11.07 27.21
CA GLU A 233 -4.61 11.66 27.60
C GLU A 233 -4.45 13.17 27.83
N ASN A 234 -5.46 13.94 27.42
CA ASN A 234 -5.58 15.32 27.86
C ASN A 234 -6.03 15.33 29.32
N LEU A 235 -5.36 16.11 30.15
CA LEU A 235 -5.64 16.22 31.57
C LEU A 235 -6.10 17.62 31.92
N THR A 236 -7.05 17.72 32.84
CA THR A 236 -7.36 18.99 33.52
C THR A 236 -6.22 19.41 34.45
N THR A 237 -6.30 20.61 35.01
CA THR A 237 -5.35 21.12 36.02
C THR A 237 -5.24 20.26 37.29
N LEU A 238 -6.20 19.37 37.53
CA LEU A 238 -6.23 18.44 38.66
C LEU A 238 -5.98 16.98 38.23
N ASP A 239 -5.27 16.79 37.11
CA ASP A 239 -4.87 15.48 36.58
C ASP A 239 -6.06 14.53 36.32
N THR A 240 -7.23 15.09 35.98
CA THR A 240 -8.41 14.30 35.59
C THR A 240 -8.44 14.17 34.07
N PRO A 241 -8.42 12.94 33.49
CA PRO A 241 -8.49 12.75 32.05
C PRO A 241 -9.79 13.29 31.46
N GLU A 242 -9.73 14.14 30.41
CA GLU A 242 -10.91 14.78 29.79
C GLU A 242 -11.97 13.76 29.34
N GLY A 243 -11.56 12.55 28.96
CA GLY A 243 -12.47 11.48 28.59
C GLY A 243 -13.36 11.00 29.75
N TRP A 244 -12.91 11.15 31.00
CA TRP A 244 -13.66 10.72 32.18
C TRP A 244 -14.86 11.66 32.47
N PRO A 245 -14.70 13.00 32.60
CA PRO A 245 -15.84 13.90 32.68
C PRO A 245 -16.74 13.82 31.44
N ALA A 246 -16.18 13.64 30.24
CA ALA A 246 -16.98 13.49 29.01
C ALA A 246 -17.93 12.28 29.06
N PHE A 247 -17.50 11.19 29.69
CA PHE A 247 -18.32 9.99 29.88
C PHE A 247 -19.45 10.21 30.90
N HIS A 248 -19.15 10.84 32.04
CA HIS A 248 -20.12 11.06 33.12
C HIS A 248 -21.05 12.24 32.87
N TYR A 249 -20.61 13.24 32.11
CA TYR A 249 -21.35 14.46 31.79
C TYR A 249 -21.50 14.63 30.27
N PRO A 250 -22.42 13.88 29.62
CA PRO A 250 -22.61 13.95 28.19
C PRO A 250 -22.88 15.39 27.70
N GLY A 251 -22.04 15.87 26.78
CA GLY A 251 -22.14 17.22 26.21
C GLY A 251 -21.34 18.30 26.94
N THR A 252 -20.56 17.95 27.96
CA THR A 252 -19.60 18.90 28.55
C THR A 252 -18.52 19.29 27.54
N ASN A 253 -18.18 20.59 27.53
CA ASN A 253 -17.11 21.18 26.74
C ASN A 253 -16.16 22.04 27.58
N ASP A 254 -16.43 22.17 28.88
CA ASP A 254 -15.57 22.81 29.87
C ASP A 254 -15.18 21.76 30.90
N PHE A 255 -14.06 21.07 30.63
CA PHE A 255 -13.59 19.96 31.47
C PHE A 255 -13.05 20.44 32.82
N GLU A 256 -12.57 21.69 32.91
CA GLU A 256 -12.10 22.29 34.16
C GLU A 256 -13.27 22.56 35.12
N ASP A 257 -14.38 23.12 34.61
CA ASP A 257 -15.59 23.31 35.40
C ASP A 257 -16.22 21.96 35.80
N ALA A 258 -16.30 21.01 34.86
CA ALA A 258 -16.82 19.68 35.13
C ALA A 258 -16.02 18.96 36.23
N ALA A 259 -14.69 19.01 36.17
CA ALA A 259 -13.81 18.44 37.18
C ALA A 259 -14.03 19.08 38.57
N MET A 260 -14.41 20.36 38.63
CA MET A 260 -14.65 21.10 39.87
C MET A 260 -16.10 21.00 40.39
N SER A 261 -17.00 20.41 39.62
CA SER A 261 -18.40 20.25 39.97
C SER A 261 -18.61 19.20 41.07
N ASP A 262 -19.68 19.38 41.84
CA ASP A 262 -20.25 18.41 42.78
C ASP A 262 -21.71 18.24 42.35
N THR A 263 -21.92 17.44 41.30
CA THR A 263 -23.19 17.41 40.56
C THR A 263 -24.29 16.69 41.35
N ASP A 264 -23.92 15.70 42.14
CA ASP A 264 -24.85 14.88 42.92
C ASP A 264 -25.00 15.33 44.38
N LEU A 265 -24.24 16.36 44.79
CA LEU A 265 -24.31 17.04 46.08
C LEU A 265 -23.98 16.12 47.26
N ASP A 266 -22.99 15.25 47.08
CA ASP A 266 -22.41 14.41 48.13
C ASP A 266 -21.25 15.08 48.87
N GLY A 267 -20.80 16.24 48.39
CA GLY A 267 -19.71 17.03 48.97
C GLY A 267 -18.32 16.69 48.42
N ILE A 268 -18.22 15.76 47.48
CA ILE A 268 -17.01 15.41 46.75
C ILE A 268 -17.09 16.03 45.36
N ARG A 269 -15.98 16.63 44.91
CA ARG A 269 -15.89 17.17 43.55
C ARG A 269 -15.49 16.07 42.57
N ALA A 270 -15.92 16.18 41.33
CA ALA A 270 -15.70 15.17 40.30
C ALA A 270 -14.23 14.75 40.12
N TRP A 271 -13.27 15.68 40.20
CA TRP A 271 -11.84 15.32 40.14
C TRP A 271 -11.40 14.38 41.28
N ALA A 272 -11.95 14.59 42.48
CA ALA A 272 -11.66 13.76 43.64
C ALA A 272 -12.39 12.41 43.52
N GLU A 273 -13.56 12.40 42.90
CA GLU A 273 -14.29 11.18 42.57
C GLU A 273 -13.57 10.31 41.55
N TYR A 274 -12.95 10.91 40.53
CA TYR A 274 -12.06 10.19 39.61
C TYR A 274 -10.92 9.49 40.37
N ILE A 275 -10.28 10.18 41.33
CA ILE A 275 -9.23 9.59 42.16
C ILE A 275 -9.78 8.47 43.03
N CYS A 276 -10.96 8.66 43.63
CA CYS A 276 -11.63 7.67 44.47
C CYS A 276 -12.22 6.49 43.66
N GLY A 277 -12.42 6.66 42.35
CA GLY A 277 -13.13 5.74 41.47
C GLY A 277 -14.62 5.63 41.78
N THR A 278 -15.24 6.75 42.20
CA THR A 278 -16.68 6.87 42.41
C THR A 278 -17.39 7.42 41.17
N ASP A 279 -18.73 7.44 41.19
CA ASP A 279 -19.56 7.91 40.08
C ASP A 279 -20.10 9.31 40.42
N PRO A 280 -19.66 10.36 39.72
CA PRO A 280 -19.88 11.75 40.11
C PRO A 280 -21.27 12.29 39.75
N THR A 281 -22.17 11.39 39.40
CA THR A 281 -23.58 11.66 39.13
C THR A 281 -24.50 10.90 40.09
N ASN A 282 -23.92 10.13 41.02
CA ASN A 282 -24.64 9.28 41.94
C ASN A 282 -24.12 9.46 43.36
N ARG A 283 -24.84 10.26 44.14
CA ARG A 283 -24.52 10.59 45.53
C ARG A 283 -24.38 9.42 46.51
N TYR A 284 -24.78 8.22 46.08
CA TYR A 284 -24.63 7.00 46.86
C TYR A 284 -23.38 6.20 46.47
N SER A 285 -22.72 6.57 45.37
CA SER A 285 -21.43 6.06 44.94
C SER A 285 -20.33 6.70 45.78
N VAL A 286 -20.23 6.27 47.03
CA VAL A 286 -19.25 6.80 47.97
C VAL A 286 -18.25 5.72 48.37
N LEU A 287 -17.00 6.12 48.54
CA LEU A 287 -15.98 5.25 49.09
C LEU A 287 -16.21 5.11 50.60
N THR A 288 -16.50 3.89 51.04
CA THR A 288 -16.86 3.61 52.44
C THR A 288 -15.89 2.63 53.09
N LEU A 289 -15.79 2.75 54.41
CA LEU A 289 -15.04 1.82 55.24
C LEU A 289 -16.04 0.94 55.99
N ASP A 290 -16.04 -0.36 55.70
CA ASP A 290 -16.72 -1.33 56.54
C ASP A 290 -15.86 -1.63 57.77
N THR A 291 -16.54 -1.62 58.92
CA THR A 291 -15.97 -1.83 60.26
C THR A 291 -16.69 -2.96 60.98
N SER A 292 -17.25 -3.91 60.23
CA SER A 292 -18.15 -4.98 60.70
C SER A 292 -17.73 -5.73 61.97
N ASP A 293 -16.44 -5.76 62.33
CA ASP A 293 -16.01 -6.05 63.71
C ASP A 293 -15.01 -5.01 64.26
N PRO A 294 -15.49 -3.97 64.97
CA PRO A 294 -14.62 -2.93 65.52
C PRO A 294 -13.76 -3.42 66.68
N ARG A 295 -14.01 -4.62 67.23
CA ARG A 295 -13.17 -5.25 68.25
C ARG A 295 -11.94 -5.92 67.64
N LEU A 296 -12.04 -6.37 66.39
CA LEU A 296 -10.93 -6.94 65.63
C LEU A 296 -10.09 -5.87 64.92
N GLY A 297 -10.57 -4.62 64.86
CA GLY A 297 -9.86 -3.50 64.26
C GLY A 297 -9.67 -3.62 62.75
N VAL A 298 -10.40 -4.50 62.07
CA VAL A 298 -10.25 -4.71 60.63
C VAL A 298 -11.10 -3.69 59.88
N LEU A 299 -10.43 -2.87 59.08
CA LEU A 299 -11.00 -1.86 58.22
C LEU A 299 -11.00 -2.38 56.78
N VAL A 300 -12.14 -2.36 56.10
CA VAL A 300 -12.27 -2.91 54.74
C VAL A 300 -12.89 -1.85 53.83
N TRP A 301 -12.37 -1.66 52.61
CA TRP A 301 -12.90 -0.65 51.66
C TRP A 301 -12.83 -1.13 50.21
N PRO A 302 -13.72 -0.63 49.31
CA PRO A 302 -13.62 -0.91 47.89
C PRO A 302 -12.31 -0.38 47.33
N SER A 303 -11.62 -1.17 46.51
CA SER A 303 -10.32 -0.80 45.94
C SER A 303 -10.35 -0.77 44.42
N VAL A 304 -9.65 0.20 43.85
CA VAL A 304 -9.54 0.49 42.41
C VAL A 304 -8.09 0.33 41.99
N SER A 305 -7.84 -0.39 40.89
CA SER A 305 -6.49 -0.66 40.40
C SER A 305 -5.74 0.65 40.13
N GLY A 306 -4.42 0.67 40.35
CA GLY A 306 -3.59 1.86 40.14
C GLY A 306 -3.83 2.99 41.15
N ARG A 307 -4.54 2.75 42.27
CA ARG A 307 -4.69 3.69 43.38
C ARG A 307 -3.86 3.29 44.59
N PHE A 308 -3.54 4.27 45.42
CA PHE A 308 -2.90 4.08 46.71
C PHE A 308 -3.74 4.69 47.82
N TYR A 309 -3.84 3.96 48.91
CA TYR A 309 -4.72 4.27 50.03
C TYR A 309 -3.94 4.63 51.27
N THR A 310 -4.40 5.64 51.99
CA THR A 310 -3.92 5.99 53.32
C THR A 310 -5.11 6.10 54.25
N ILE A 311 -5.09 5.34 55.34
CA ILE A 311 -6.14 5.40 56.36
C ILE A 311 -5.76 6.49 57.34
N LEU A 312 -6.69 7.41 57.55
CA LEU A 312 -6.59 8.45 58.56
C LEU A 312 -7.58 8.16 59.68
N TYR A 313 -7.27 8.59 60.90
CA TYR A 313 -8.13 8.43 62.06
C TYR A 313 -8.15 9.68 62.95
N THR A 314 -9.20 9.83 63.74
CA THR A 314 -9.32 10.88 64.76
C THR A 314 -10.22 10.44 65.90
N THR A 315 -10.04 11.02 67.09
CA THR A 315 -10.92 10.86 68.25
C THR A 315 -11.99 11.95 68.32
N ASN A 316 -11.81 13.05 67.58
CA ASN A 316 -12.76 14.15 67.53
C ASN A 316 -12.75 14.81 66.14
N PRO A 317 -13.71 14.46 65.26
CA PRO A 317 -13.76 14.97 63.89
C PRO A 317 -14.07 16.47 63.80
N VAL A 318 -14.53 17.10 64.89
CA VAL A 318 -14.91 18.52 64.92
C VAL A 318 -13.74 19.44 65.31
N GLY A 319 -12.69 18.93 65.97
CA GLY A 319 -11.68 19.77 66.62
C GLY A 319 -10.20 19.42 66.36
N GLU A 320 -9.86 18.16 66.07
CA GLU A 320 -8.45 17.72 66.08
C GLU A 320 -7.91 17.34 64.70
N GLY A 321 -8.73 17.42 63.65
CA GLY A 321 -8.37 16.95 62.31
C GLY A 321 -8.12 15.43 62.27
N PHE A 322 -7.71 14.91 61.11
CA PHE A 322 -7.41 13.50 60.91
C PHE A 322 -5.89 13.27 60.84
N LEU A 323 -5.40 12.26 61.56
CA LEU A 323 -3.99 11.84 61.57
C LEU A 323 -3.81 10.53 60.81
N GLY A 324 -2.61 10.29 60.25
CA GLY A 324 -2.31 9.02 59.61
C GLY A 324 -2.31 7.85 60.59
N LEU A 325 -3.06 6.79 60.28
CA LEU A 325 -3.02 5.57 61.08
C LEU A 325 -1.64 4.90 60.88
N PRO A 326 -0.88 4.62 61.95
CA PRO A 326 0.47 4.05 61.84
C PRO A 326 0.46 2.75 61.03
N GLY A 327 1.35 2.68 60.03
CA GLY A 327 1.47 1.53 59.11
C GLY A 327 0.45 1.50 57.97
N ALA A 328 -0.57 2.36 57.98
CA ALA A 328 -1.64 2.39 56.98
C ALA A 328 -1.45 3.49 55.92
N SER A 329 -0.22 3.72 55.46
CA SER A 329 0.11 4.75 54.47
C SER A 329 0.58 4.16 53.16
N ASN A 330 0.15 4.71 52.02
CA ASN A 330 0.52 4.24 50.68
C ASN A 330 0.27 2.74 50.47
N LEU A 331 -0.85 2.23 50.99
CA LEU A 331 -1.26 0.85 50.77
C LEU A 331 -1.62 0.67 49.29
N PRO A 332 -1.00 -0.28 48.57
CA PRO A 332 -1.32 -0.53 47.17
C PRO A 332 -2.74 -1.08 47.04
N ALA A 333 -3.41 -0.71 45.95
CA ALA A 333 -4.69 -1.28 45.59
C ALA A 333 -4.63 -2.82 45.44
N SER A 334 -5.63 -3.50 45.99
CA SER A 334 -5.91 -4.93 45.84
C SER A 334 -7.39 -5.09 45.46
N PRO A 335 -7.80 -4.70 44.24
CA PRO A 335 -9.19 -4.78 43.82
C PRO A 335 -9.76 -6.21 43.96
N ALA A 336 -11.03 -6.39 44.29
CA ALA A 336 -12.06 -5.35 44.46
C ALA A 336 -12.10 -4.70 45.85
N TRP A 337 -11.37 -5.23 46.83
CA TRP A 337 -11.45 -4.78 48.23
C TRP A 337 -10.08 -4.84 48.91
N ASN A 338 -9.71 -3.75 49.58
CA ASN A 338 -8.58 -3.73 50.49
C ASN A 338 -9.05 -3.96 51.92
N SER A 339 -8.13 -4.48 52.75
CA SER A 339 -8.32 -4.52 54.20
C SER A 339 -7.05 -4.11 54.94
N TYR A 340 -7.22 -3.57 56.15
CA TYR A 340 -6.13 -3.23 57.05
C TYR A 340 -6.56 -3.48 58.48
N THR A 341 -5.71 -4.15 59.27
CA THR A 341 -5.95 -4.36 60.70
C THR A 341 -5.31 -3.22 61.47
N ASN A 342 -6.13 -2.39 62.12
CA ASN A 342 -5.66 -1.36 63.03
C ASN A 342 -4.92 -2.02 64.22
N PRO A 343 -3.62 -1.73 64.40
CA PRO A 343 -2.81 -2.36 65.43
C PRO A 343 -3.04 -1.79 66.85
N GLN A 344 -3.85 -0.73 67.01
CA GLN A 344 -4.12 -0.15 68.33
C GLN A 344 -5.10 -1.00 69.14
N SER A 345 -4.85 -1.15 70.44
CA SER A 345 -5.74 -1.87 71.36
C SER A 345 -7.02 -1.09 71.61
N PHE A 346 -8.18 -1.76 71.49
CA PHE A 346 -9.50 -1.16 71.69
C PHE A 346 -10.02 -1.22 73.14
N GLU A 347 -9.28 -1.83 74.07
CA GLU A 347 -9.64 -1.82 75.49
C GLU A 347 -9.54 -0.39 76.04
N ASP A 348 -10.67 0.16 76.48
CA ASP A 348 -10.83 1.49 77.09
C ASP A 348 -10.49 2.71 76.20
N ALA A 349 -10.40 2.54 74.88
CA ALA A 349 -10.12 3.63 73.94
C ALA A 349 -11.37 4.49 73.63
N PRO A 350 -11.23 5.83 73.43
CA PRO A 350 -12.31 6.67 72.92
C PRO A 350 -12.77 6.22 71.52
N ALA A 351 -13.99 6.59 71.13
CA ALA A 351 -14.51 6.30 69.80
C ALA A 351 -13.55 6.86 68.71
N LEU A 352 -13.16 6.00 67.78
CA LEU A 352 -12.31 6.35 66.66
C LEU A 352 -13.17 6.56 65.40
N PHE A 353 -12.91 7.66 64.71
CA PHE A 353 -13.48 7.95 63.39
C PHE A 353 -12.38 7.77 62.36
N TYR A 354 -12.72 7.18 61.21
CA TYR A 354 -11.78 6.91 60.13
C TYR A 354 -12.17 7.66 58.86
N MET A 355 -11.15 8.01 58.07
CA MET A 355 -11.31 8.59 56.74
C MET A 355 -10.30 7.94 55.80
N LEU A 356 -10.70 7.70 54.57
CA LEU A 356 -9.79 7.18 53.56
C LEU A 356 -9.28 8.32 52.68
N LYS A 357 -7.96 8.43 52.57
CA LYS A 357 -7.30 9.29 51.61
C LYS A 357 -6.80 8.45 50.44
N VAL A 358 -7.18 8.83 49.23
CA VAL A 358 -6.81 8.14 47.99
C VAL A 358 -5.88 9.04 47.16
N ARG A 359 -4.95 8.43 46.43
CA ARG A 359 -4.18 9.11 45.38
C ARG A 359 -3.97 8.19 44.19
N ASN A 360 -3.72 8.79 43.03
CA ASN A 360 -3.33 8.06 41.83
C ASN A 360 -1.92 7.47 42.00
N GLY A 361 -1.70 6.33 41.34
CA GLY A 361 -0.38 5.76 41.16
C GLY A 361 0.51 6.65 40.28
N PRO A 362 1.84 6.47 40.39
CA PRO A 362 2.79 7.13 39.50
C PRO A 362 2.68 6.61 38.06
#